data_AF-A0A7S2XZ10-F1
#
_entry.id   AF-A0A7S2XZ10-F1
#
_cell.length_a   1.000
_cell.length_b   1.000
_cell.length_c   1.000
_cell.angle_alpha   90.00
_cell.angle_beta   90.00
_cell.angle_gamma   90.00
#
_symmetry.space_group_name_H-M   'P 1'
#
loop_
_entity.id
_entity.type
_entity.pdbx_description
1 polymer ?
#
loop_
_entity_poly.entity_id
_entity_poly.type
_entity_poly.pdbx_seq_one_letter_code
_entity_poly.pdbx_strand_id
1 'polypeptide(L)'
;KTVVYVGVSLRLVAVLGLRDNLLPEARPVLDHLKSMGVETWMVTGDGLGTAKALGQMLGLPPTRIMAQVLPQHKAEKVQALQQQELERARQRGTKWGRRATR
;
A
#
# COMPACT_ATOMS: atom_id res chain seq x y z
N LYS A 1 -10.85 1.20 11.39
CA LYS A 1 -12.18 1.02 12.04
C LYS A 1 -12.55 2.36 12.66
N THR A 2 -13.59 2.99 12.17
CA THR A 2 -14.06 4.27 12.71
C THR A 2 -15.35 4.02 13.45
N VAL A 3 -15.44 4.44 14.70
CA VAL A 3 -16.64 4.29 15.53
C VAL A 3 -17.19 5.69 15.80
N VAL A 4 -18.45 5.91 15.46
CA VAL A 4 -19.15 7.18 15.68
C VAL A 4 -20.21 6.96 16.75
N TYR A 5 -20.15 7.73 17.82
CA TYR A 5 -21.18 7.77 18.86
C TYR A 5 -22.22 8.83 18.50
N VAL A 6 -23.49 8.49 18.54
CA VAL A 6 -24.59 9.42 18.25
C VAL A 6 -25.35 9.69 19.54
N GLY A 7 -25.45 10.95 19.93
CA GLY A 7 -26.18 11.39 21.12
C GLY A 7 -27.26 12.42 20.81
N VAL A 8 -28.40 12.31 21.48
CA VAL A 8 -29.50 13.29 21.43
C VAL A 8 -29.82 13.73 22.85
N SER A 9 -29.86 15.04 23.10
CA SER A 9 -30.11 15.61 24.44
C SER A 9 -29.25 14.96 25.54
N LEU A 10 -27.94 14.84 25.28
CA LEU A 10 -26.94 14.24 26.18
C LEU A 10 -27.15 12.74 26.50
N ARG A 11 -28.03 12.04 25.79
CA ARG A 11 -28.19 10.57 25.88
C ARG A 11 -27.58 9.90 24.66
N LEU A 12 -26.78 8.85 24.88
CA LEU A 12 -26.28 8.00 23.80
C LEU A 12 -27.45 7.22 23.19
N VAL A 13 -27.66 7.36 21.88
CA VAL A 13 -28.76 6.71 21.16
C VAL A 13 -28.30 5.67 20.14
N ALA A 14 -27.06 5.78 19.64
CA ALA A 14 -26.50 4.78 18.72
C ALA A 14 -24.96 4.79 18.71
N VAL A 15 -24.39 3.68 18.21
CA VAL A 15 -22.97 3.54 17.88
C VAL A 15 -22.87 3.00 16.46
N LEU A 16 -22.20 3.73 15.57
CA LEU A 16 -22.03 3.38 14.17
C LEU A 16 -20.59 2.91 13.93
N GLY A 17 -20.42 1.70 13.42
CA GLY A 17 -19.13 1.18 12.98
C GLY A 17 -18.95 1.39 11.47
N LEU A 18 -18.02 2.26 11.08
CA LEU A 18 -17.65 2.48 9.69
C LEU A 18 -16.42 1.64 9.33
N ARG A 19 -16.51 0.96 8.18
CA ARG A 19 -15.43 0.20 7.58
C ARG A 19 -15.33 0.56 6.11
N ASP A 20 -14.15 0.97 5.67
CA ASP A 20 -13.86 1.10 4.25
C ASP A 20 -13.81 -0.30 3.64
N ASN A 21 -14.68 -0.56 2.67
CA ASN A 21 -14.62 -1.79 1.90
C ASN A 21 -13.65 -1.60 0.74
N LEU A 22 -12.95 -2.69 0.38
CA LEU A 22 -12.21 -2.71 -0.87
C LEU A 22 -13.17 -2.56 -2.04
N LEU A 23 -12.74 -1.81 -3.05
CA LEU A 23 -13.42 -1.77 -4.34
C LEU A 23 -13.44 -3.19 -4.93
N PRO A 24 -14.58 -3.67 -5.48
CA PRO A 24 -14.68 -5.00 -6.09
C PRO A 24 -13.60 -5.26 -7.14
N GLU A 25 -13.22 -4.22 -7.89
CA GLU A 25 -12.24 -4.24 -8.96
C GLU A 25 -10.78 -4.14 -8.48
N ALA A 26 -10.53 -3.89 -7.18
CA ALA A 26 -9.18 -3.63 -6.69
C ALA A 26 -8.21 -4.78 -7.01
N ARG A 27 -8.63 -6.03 -6.80
CA ARG A 27 -7.80 -7.20 -7.10
C ARG A 27 -7.56 -7.37 -8.61
N PRO A 28 -8.60 -7.39 -9.48
CA PRO A 28 -8.40 -7.40 -10.93
C PRO A 28 -7.45 -6.31 -11.45
N VAL A 29 -7.55 -5.08 -10.93
CA VAL A 29 -6.68 -3.97 -11.33
C VAL A 29 -5.22 -4.24 -10.96
N LEU A 30 -4.95 -4.74 -9.75
CA LEU A 30 -3.60 -5.10 -9.33
C LEU A 30 -3.03 -6.26 -10.16
N ASP A 31 -3.83 -7.27 -10.48
CA ASP A 31 -3.41 -8.38 -11.32
C ASP A 31 -3.08 -7.90 -12.75
N HIS A 32 -3.86 -6.96 -13.31
CA HIS A 32 -3.57 -6.35 -14.61
C HIS A 32 -2.25 -5.55 -14.58
N LEU A 33 -2.06 -4.69 -13.57
CA LEU A 33 -0.80 -3.94 -13.40
C LEU A 33 0.40 -4.88 -13.27
N LYS A 34 0.26 -5.98 -12.51
CA LYS A 34 1.30 -7.00 -12.40
C LYS A 34 1.62 -7.65 -13.75
N SER A 35 0.60 -7.93 -14.58
CA SER A 35 0.81 -8.50 -15.92
C SER A 35 1.58 -7.56 -16.86
N MET A 36 1.49 -6.25 -16.64
CA MET A 36 2.27 -5.22 -17.32
C MET A 36 3.69 -5.03 -16.74
N GLY A 37 4.07 -5.83 -15.73
CA GLY A 37 5.35 -5.70 -15.04
C GLY A 37 5.42 -4.52 -14.06
N VAL A 38 4.28 -3.91 -13.70
CA VAL A 38 4.23 -2.82 -12.74
C VAL A 38 4.26 -3.39 -11.31
N GLU A 39 5.20 -2.90 -10.52
CA GLU A 39 5.29 -3.24 -9.10
C GLU A 39 4.33 -2.39 -8.27
N THR A 40 3.39 -3.03 -7.56
CA THR A 40 2.38 -2.35 -6.74
C THR A 40 2.64 -2.52 -5.25
N TRP A 41 2.49 -1.44 -4.49
CA TRP A 41 2.69 -1.37 -3.04
C TRP A 41 1.44 -0.84 -2.34
N MET A 42 1.19 -1.29 -1.10
CA MET A 42 0.15 -0.72 -0.24
C MET A 42 0.78 0.08 0.91
N VAL A 43 0.38 1.35 1.03
CA VAL A 43 0.78 2.26 2.12
C VAL A 43 -0.47 2.70 2.88
N THR A 44 -0.66 2.20 4.10
CA THR A 44 -1.85 2.48 4.90
C THR A 44 -1.50 2.97 6.31
N GLY A 45 -2.38 3.80 6.87
CA GLY A 45 -2.35 4.20 8.28
C GLY A 45 -2.96 3.15 9.22
N ASP A 46 -3.58 2.11 8.67
CA ASP A 46 -4.17 1.02 9.47
C ASP A 46 -3.11 0.24 10.24
N GLY A 47 -3.56 -0.39 11.33
CA GLY A 47 -2.75 -1.34 12.09
C GLY A 47 -2.29 -2.54 11.26
N LEU A 48 -1.18 -3.15 11.69
CA LEU A 48 -0.52 -4.23 10.96
C LEU A 48 -1.44 -5.41 10.62
N GLY A 49 -2.33 -5.81 11.55
CA GLY A 49 -3.26 -6.91 11.33
C GLY A 49 -4.24 -6.64 10.19
N THR A 50 -4.86 -5.45 10.18
CA THR A 50 -5.76 -5.01 9.11
C THR A 50 -5.00 -4.91 7.79
N ALA A 51 -3.83 -4.27 7.78
CA ALA A 51 -3.03 -4.11 6.57
C ALA A 51 -2.63 -5.46 5.95
N LYS A 52 -2.20 -6.43 6.76
CA LYS A 52 -1.86 -7.78 6.27
C LYS A 52 -3.08 -8.49 5.68
N ALA A 53 -4.22 -8.43 6.36
CA ALA A 53 -5.46 -9.05 5.89
C ALA A 53 -5.92 -8.44 4.54
N LEU A 54 -5.93 -7.11 4.45
CA LEU A 54 -6.26 -6.40 3.21
C LEU A 54 -5.27 -6.75 2.08
N GLY A 55 -3.97 -6.75 2.37
CA GLY A 55 -2.95 -7.07 1.37
C GLY A 55 -3.04 -8.50 0.86
N GLN A 56 -3.38 -9.46 1.73
CA GLN A 56 -3.63 -10.85 1.33
C GLN A 56 -4.84 -10.97 0.39
N MET A 57 -5.95 -10.30 0.71
CA MET A 57 -7.12 -10.27 -0.19
C MET A 57 -6.76 -9.66 -1.56
N LEU A 58 -5.94 -8.61 -1.55
CA LEU A 58 -5.43 -7.92 -2.74
C LEU A 58 -4.30 -8.67 -3.47
N GLY A 59 -3.82 -9.81 -2.96
CA GLY A 59 -2.74 -10.58 -3.59
C GLY A 59 -1.36 -9.93 -3.52
N LEU A 60 -1.16 -8.98 -2.60
CA LEU A 60 0.12 -8.31 -2.39
C LEU A 60 1.00 -9.14 -1.45
N PRO A 61 2.30 -9.30 -1.75
CA PRO A 61 3.22 -9.97 -0.84
C PRO A 61 3.44 -9.14 0.43
N PRO A 62 3.71 -9.77 1.60
CA PRO A 62 3.94 -9.05 2.85
C PRO A 62 5.06 -8.01 2.80
N THR A 63 6.06 -8.24 1.94
CA THR A 63 7.18 -7.31 1.71
C THR A 63 6.76 -6.01 1.03
N ARG A 64 5.56 -5.95 0.42
CA ARG A 64 5.01 -4.77 -0.28
C ARG A 64 3.88 -4.07 0.48
N ILE A 65 3.80 -4.30 1.80
CA ILE A 65 2.79 -3.71 2.68
C ILE A 65 3.46 -2.85 3.74
N MET A 66 3.13 -1.57 3.76
CA MET A 66 3.56 -0.61 4.78
C MET A 66 2.35 -0.20 5.61
N ALA A 67 2.33 -0.60 6.89
CA ALA A 67 1.24 -0.33 7.83
C ALA A 67 1.63 0.78 8.83
N GLN A 68 0.62 1.34 9.51
CA GLN A 68 0.80 2.39 10.54
C GLN A 68 1.55 3.63 10.03
N VAL A 69 1.43 3.94 8.74
CA VAL A 69 2.07 5.12 8.14
C VAL A 69 1.19 6.35 8.37
N LEU A 70 1.69 7.31 9.16
CA LEU A 70 0.99 8.57 9.40
C LEU A 70 0.84 9.36 8.08
N PRO A 71 -0.22 10.17 7.92
CA PRO A 71 -0.46 10.94 6.69
C PRO A 71 0.76 11.74 6.22
N GLN A 72 1.44 12.43 7.13
CA GLN A 72 2.65 13.21 6.86
C GLN A 72 3.83 12.38 6.34
N HIS A 73 3.93 11.11 6.71
CA HIS A 73 5.02 10.22 6.30
C HIS A 73 4.71 9.39 5.05
N LYS A 74 3.48 9.46 4.51
CA LYS A 74 3.14 8.70 3.29
C LYS A 74 3.98 9.16 2.09
N ALA A 75 4.19 10.47 1.96
CA ALA A 75 5.02 11.03 0.89
C ALA A 75 6.47 10.54 0.96
N GLU A 76 7.05 10.49 2.16
CA GLU A 76 8.40 9.97 2.40
C GLU A 76 8.53 8.50 2.00
N LYS A 77 7.51 7.67 2.28
CA LYS A 77 7.50 6.26 1.86
C LYS A 77 7.47 6.10 0.35
N VAL A 78 6.70 6.93 -0.35
CA VAL A 78 6.68 6.94 -1.82
C VAL A 78 8.05 7.36 -2.37
N GLN A 79 8.65 8.42 -1.81
CA GLN A 79 9.98 8.89 -2.21
C GLN A 79 11.06 7.82 -1.98
N ALA A 80 11.03 7.09 -0.87
CA ALA A 80 11.96 6.01 -0.59
C ALA A 80 11.87 4.89 -1.64
N LEU A 81 10.65 4.51 -2.04
CA LEU A 81 10.44 3.52 -3.12
C LEU A 81 10.96 4.02 -4.46
N GLN A 82 10.71 5.29 -4.79
CA GLN A 82 11.20 5.90 -6.03
C GLN A 82 12.73 5.95 -6.07
N GLN A 83 13.40 6.29 -4.96
CA GLN A 83 14.86 6.27 -4.87
C GLN A 83 15.43 4.87 -5.05
N GLN A 84 14.82 3.86 -4.39
CA GLN A 84 15.22 2.47 -4.56
C GLN A 84 15.12 2.02 -6.02
N GLU A 85 14.08 2.42 -6.75
CA GLU A 85 13.96 2.13 -8.19
C GLU A 85 15.04 2.83 -9.04
N LEU A 86 15.37 4.09 -8.73
CA LEU A 86 16.44 4.82 -9.40
C LEU A 86 17.80 4.13 -9.19
N GLU A 87 18.09 3.67 -7.97
CA GLU A 87 19.28 2.89 -7.66
C GLU A 87 19.32 1.56 -8.43
N ARG A 88 18.20 0.83 -8.45
CA ARG A 88 18.05 -0.41 -9.24
C ARG A 88 18.26 -0.17 -10.73
N ALA A 89 17.80 0.96 -11.27
CA ALA A 89 18.03 1.34 -12.67
C ALA A 89 19.52 1.63 -12.95
N ARG A 90 20.20 2.38 -12.08
CA ARG A 90 21.65 2.66 -12.19
C ARG A 90 22.50 1.39 -12.18
N GLN A 91 22.17 0.44 -11.31
CA GLN A 91 22.87 -0.86 -11.23
C GLN A 91 22.66 -1.73 -12.49
N ARG A 92 21.49 -1.64 -13.12
CA ARG A 92 21.22 -2.33 -14.41
C ARG A 92 22.04 -1.73 -15.56
N GLY A 93 22.13 -0.40 -15.65
CA GLY A 93 22.93 0.29 -16.68
C GLY A 93 24.43 -0.01 -16.58
N THR A 94 24.99 -0.05 -15.36
CA THR A 94 26.42 -0.33 -15.13
C THR A 94 26.81 -1.81 -15.37
N LYS A 95 25.86 -2.74 -15.37
CA LYS A 95 26.12 -4.17 -15.68
C LYS A 95 26.14 -4.47 -17.18
N TRP A 96 25.55 -3.62 -18.03
CA TRP A 96 25.58 -3.80 -19.49
C TRP A 96 26.92 -3.33 -20.10
N GLY A 97 27.47 -2.22 -19.62
CA GLY A 97 28.76 -1.68 -20.09
C GLY A 97 30.00 -2.55 -19.79
N ARG A 98 29.93 -3.48 -18.83
CA ARG A 98 31.05 -4.38 -18.47
C ARG A 98 31.05 -5.72 -19.18
N ARG A 99 30.01 -6.05 -19.96
CA ARG A 99 29.92 -7.31 -20.71
C ARG A 99 30.32 -7.20 -22.19
N ALA A 100 30.55 -5.98 -22.70
CA ALA A 100 30.90 -5.74 -24.10
C ALA A 100 32.42 -5.72 -24.39
N THR A 101 33.27 -6.10 -23.43
CA THR A 101 34.75 -6.06 -23.55
C THR A 101 35.42 -7.43 -23.33
N ARG A 102 34.74 -8.54 -23.62
CA ARG A 102 35.36 -9.85 -23.72
C ARG A 102 34.91 -10.59 -24.97
#